data_AF-A0A9Q3K0R4-F1
#
_entry.id   AF-A0A9Q3K0R4-F1
#
_cell.length_a   1.000
_cell.length_b   1.000
_cell.length_c   1.000
_cell.angle_alpha   90.00
_cell.angle_beta   90.00
_cell.angle_gamma   90.00
#
_symmetry.space_group_name_H-M   'P 1'
#
loop_
_entity.id
_entity.type
_entity.pdbx_description
1 polymer ?
#
loop_
_entity_poly.entity_id
_entity_poly.type
_entity_poly.pdbx_seq_one_letter_code
_entity_poly.pdbx_strand_id
1 'polypeptide(L)'
;MQWKSNLQRNFPVSLVKPYFQTEEDKSLSRRRNPTPPEIVEVEDSPGPVRKIIRARKIRLNGKDQRQYLVRFKNQTADKEKWLAEDAIPDGNLQLGIFRASMRTEQSHQ
;
A
#
# COMPACT_ATOMS: atom_id res chain seq x y z
N MET A 1 8.69 -46.29 -61.78
CA MET A 1 8.79 -45.43 -60.57
C MET A 1 7.66 -44.41 -60.62
N GLN A 2 6.63 -44.54 -59.79
CA GLN A 2 5.65 -43.48 -59.61
C GLN A 2 4.95 -43.65 -58.26
N TRP A 3 5.26 -42.74 -57.35
CA TRP A 3 4.68 -42.62 -56.02
C TRP A 3 3.55 -41.58 -56.14
N LYS A 4 2.32 -41.97 -55.78
CA LYS A 4 1.22 -41.02 -55.59
C LYS A 4 0.67 -41.22 -54.18
N SER A 5 1.11 -40.35 -53.30
CA SER A 5 0.53 -40.09 -51.99
C SER A 5 -0.85 -39.46 -52.16
N ASN A 6 -1.90 -40.16 -51.74
CA ASN A 6 -3.25 -39.58 -51.60
C ASN A 6 -3.59 -39.52 -50.11
N LEU A 7 -2.99 -38.54 -49.41
CA LEU A 7 -3.38 -38.24 -48.03
C LEU A 7 -4.46 -37.16 -48.05
N GLN A 8 -5.72 -37.58 -48.10
CA GLN A 8 -6.83 -36.68 -47.82
C GLN A 8 -6.84 -36.36 -46.33
N ARG A 9 -6.40 -35.15 -46.00
CA ARG A 9 -6.41 -34.62 -44.63
C ARG A 9 -7.77 -33.97 -44.36
N ASN A 10 -8.77 -34.81 -44.13
CA ASN A 10 -10.13 -34.35 -43.88
C ASN A 10 -10.29 -34.12 -42.38
N PHE A 11 -10.07 -32.89 -41.93
CA PHE A 11 -10.36 -32.49 -40.55
C PHE A 11 -11.87 -32.23 -40.42
N PRO A 12 -12.56 -32.84 -39.43
CA PRO A 12 -13.97 -32.54 -39.24
C PRO A 12 -14.13 -31.11 -38.69
N VAL A 13 -14.63 -30.20 -39.53
CA VAL A 13 -15.09 -28.88 -39.11
C VAL A 13 -16.52 -29.02 -38.59
N SER A 14 -16.67 -29.31 -37.30
CA SER A 14 -17.91 -28.97 -36.58
C SER A 14 -17.62 -28.81 -35.08
N LEU A 15 -16.80 -27.81 -34.75
CA LEU A 15 -16.69 -27.33 -33.38
C LEU A 15 -17.36 -25.95 -33.21
N VAL A 16 -18.49 -25.73 -33.87
CA VAL A 16 -19.32 -24.54 -33.61
C VAL A 16 -20.34 -24.95 -32.55
N LYS A 17 -20.11 -24.51 -31.31
CA LYS A 17 -21.12 -24.58 -30.25
C LYS A 17 -21.99 -23.32 -30.34
N PRO A 18 -23.27 -23.42 -30.73
CA PRO A 18 -24.17 -22.29 -30.67
C PRO A 18 -24.46 -21.98 -29.20
N TYR A 19 -24.09 -20.77 -28.76
CA TYR A 19 -24.49 -20.25 -27.45
C TYR A 19 -25.88 -19.63 -27.59
N PHE A 20 -26.88 -20.22 -26.94
CA PHE A 20 -28.18 -19.60 -26.78
C PHE A 20 -28.14 -18.70 -25.55
N GLN A 21 -28.46 -17.42 -25.73
CA GLN A 21 -28.63 -16.49 -24.60
C GLN A 21 -29.94 -16.84 -23.88
N THR A 22 -29.86 -17.07 -22.58
CA THR A 22 -31.05 -17.30 -21.75
C THR A 22 -31.68 -15.93 -21.46
N GLU A 23 -33.00 -15.83 -21.28
CA GLU A 23 -33.69 -14.55 -20.96
C GLU A 23 -33.13 -13.87 -19.70
N GLU A 24 -32.45 -14.62 -18.82
CA GLU A 24 -31.68 -14.08 -17.68
C GLU A 24 -30.52 -13.17 -18.10
N ASP A 25 -29.85 -13.43 -19.24
CA ASP A 25 -28.73 -12.63 -19.74
C ASP A 25 -29.18 -11.25 -20.25
N LYS A 26 -30.41 -11.15 -20.78
CA LYS A 26 -31.01 -9.86 -21.18
C LYS A 26 -31.26 -8.96 -19.96
N SER A 27 -31.57 -9.54 -18.80
CA SER A 27 -31.80 -8.77 -17.57
C SER A 27 -30.52 -8.12 -17.02
N LEU A 28 -29.36 -8.70 -17.31
CA LEU A 28 -28.05 -8.18 -16.91
C LEU A 28 -27.57 -6.99 -17.73
N SER A 29 -28.22 -6.66 -18.85
CA SER A 29 -27.84 -5.51 -19.69
C SER A 29 -28.40 -4.18 -19.17
N ARG A 30 -29.33 -4.21 -18.20
CA ARG A 30 -29.76 -3.01 -17.48
C ARG A 30 -28.83 -2.75 -16.28
N ARG A 31 -27.51 -2.73 -16.52
CA ARG A 31 -26.55 -2.36 -15.47
C ARG A 31 -26.64 -0.85 -15.27
N ARG A 32 -27.14 -0.47 -14.09
CA ARG A 32 -27.03 0.89 -13.57
C ARG A 32 -25.54 1.28 -13.61
N ASN A 33 -25.23 2.49 -14.04
CA ASN A 33 -23.88 3.05 -13.99
C ASN A 33 -23.33 2.84 -12.56
N PRO A 34 -22.22 2.13 -12.36
CA PRO A 34 -21.66 1.98 -11.03
C PRO A 34 -21.17 3.36 -10.60
N THR A 35 -21.78 3.91 -9.55
CA THR A 35 -21.23 5.07 -8.86
C THR A 35 -19.82 4.70 -8.40
N PRO A 36 -18.78 5.49 -8.71
CA PRO A 36 -17.44 5.23 -8.22
C PRO A 36 -17.48 5.12 -6.69
N PRO A 37 -16.79 4.14 -6.08
CA PRO A 37 -16.70 4.08 -4.63
C PRO A 37 -16.08 5.37 -4.11
N GLU A 38 -16.71 5.96 -3.10
CA GLU A 38 -16.17 7.08 -2.35
C GLU A 38 -14.83 6.65 -1.73
N ILE A 39 -13.76 7.38 -2.07
CA ILE A 39 -12.42 7.10 -1.54
C ILE A 39 -12.45 7.54 -0.08
N VAL A 40 -12.72 6.61 0.81
CA VAL A 40 -12.56 6.84 2.25
C VAL A 40 -11.05 6.98 2.48
N GLU A 41 -10.59 8.18 2.83
CA GLU A 41 -9.24 8.37 3.35
C GLU A 41 -9.11 7.48 4.58
N VAL A 42 -8.43 6.34 4.42
CA VAL A 42 -8.14 5.44 5.52
C VAL A 42 -7.42 6.29 6.56
N GLU A 43 -8.04 6.51 7.73
CA GLU A 43 -7.37 7.14 8.84
C GLU A 43 -6.00 6.46 8.99
N ASP A 44 -4.94 7.22 8.75
CA ASP A 44 -3.55 6.78 8.87
C ASP A 44 -3.30 6.46 10.35
N SER A 45 -3.84 5.35 10.85
CA SER A 45 -3.42 4.79 12.12
C SER A 45 -1.90 4.62 11.98
N PRO A 46 -1.09 5.32 12.79
CA PRO A 46 0.34 5.35 12.57
C PRO A 46 0.84 3.92 12.69
N GLY A 47 1.32 3.38 11.56
CA GLY A 47 1.88 2.04 11.52
C GLY A 47 3.05 1.89 12.49
N PRO A 48 3.59 0.66 12.66
CA PRO A 48 4.71 0.45 13.55
C PRO A 48 5.90 1.35 13.18
N VAL A 49 6.48 2.00 14.18
CA VAL A 49 7.63 2.89 14.00
C VAL A 49 8.86 2.07 13.61
N ARG A 50 9.60 2.54 12.60
CA ARG A 50 10.89 1.95 12.21
C ARG A 50 12.03 2.56 13.02
N LYS A 51 12.09 3.90 13.06
CA LYS A 51 13.07 4.65 13.85
C LYS A 51 12.69 6.12 13.99
N ILE A 52 13.23 6.75 15.04
CA ILE A 52 13.24 8.20 15.21
C ILE A 52 14.54 8.75 14.62
N ILE A 53 14.46 9.82 13.84
CA ILE A 53 15.61 10.37 13.10
C ILE A 53 16.12 11.64 13.76
N ARG A 54 15.21 12.54 14.13
CA ARG A 54 15.55 13.85 14.69
C ARG A 54 14.60 14.23 15.81
N ALA A 55 15.03 15.17 16.63
CA ALA A 55 14.20 15.84 17.62
C ALA A 55 14.28 17.35 17.42
N ARG A 56 13.17 18.04 17.71
CA ARG A 56 13.10 19.50 17.77
C ARG A 56 12.26 19.95 18.95
N LYS A 57 12.48 21.18 19.42
CA LYS A 57 11.63 21.85 20.39
C LYS A 57 10.81 22.91 19.67
N ILE A 58 9.51 22.94 19.90
CA ILE A 58 8.61 23.93 19.35
C ILE A 58 7.74 24.50 20.47
N ARG A 59 7.26 25.73 20.30
CA ARG A 59 6.30 26.34 21.22
C ARG A 59 4.93 26.38 20.57
N LEU A 60 4.01 25.56 21.06
CA LEU A 60 2.62 25.46 20.60
C LEU A 60 1.70 25.91 21.72
N ASN A 61 0.81 26.87 21.45
CA ASN A 61 -0.15 27.40 22.43
C ASN A 61 0.53 27.89 23.73
N GLY A 62 1.69 28.54 23.59
CA GLY A 62 2.47 29.06 24.71
C GLY A 62 3.25 28.01 25.52
N LYS A 63 3.06 26.71 25.24
CA LYS A 63 3.76 25.59 25.89
C LYS A 63 4.91 25.08 25.02
N ASP A 64 6.05 24.81 25.65
CA ASP A 64 7.18 24.18 24.98
C ASP A 64 6.93 22.68 24.87
N GLN A 65 6.92 22.17 23.63
CA GLN A 65 6.71 20.76 23.33
C GLN A 65 7.88 20.21 22.52
N ARG A 66 8.31 18.99 22.86
CA ARG A 66 9.29 18.24 22.06
C ARG A 66 8.57 17.46 20.98
N GLN A 67 9.06 17.57 19.76
CA GLN A 67 8.62 16.76 18.64
C GLN A 67 9.76 15.92 18.10
N TYR A 68 9.41 14.76 17.59
CA TYR A 68 10.31 13.77 17.05
C TYR A 68 9.94 13.48 15.60
N LEU A 69 10.93 13.43 14.71
CA LEU A 69 10.73 13.05 13.32
C LEU A 69 10.74 11.54 13.23
N VAL A 70 9.57 10.97 12.97
CA VAL A 70 9.34 9.53 13.00
C VAL A 70 9.28 8.99 11.59
N ARG A 71 10.06 7.93 11.34
CA ARG A 71 9.95 7.12 10.12
C ARG A 71 9.20 5.83 10.44
N PHE A 72 8.11 5.60 9.73
CA PHE A 72 7.30 4.39 9.86
C PHE A 72 7.88 3.22 9.07
N LYS A 73 7.55 1.99 9.48
CA LYS A 73 7.88 0.79 8.71
C LYS A 73 7.15 0.83 7.37
N ASN A 74 7.84 0.39 6.31
CA ASN A 74 7.32 0.30 4.94
C ASN A 74 6.87 1.64 4.33
N GLN A 75 7.25 2.77 4.93
CA GLN A 75 7.02 4.10 4.37
C GLN A 75 8.32 4.71 3.87
N THR A 76 8.22 5.48 2.78
CA THR A 76 9.33 6.24 2.19
C THR A 76 9.67 7.46 3.04
N ALA A 77 10.84 8.05 2.78
CA ALA A 77 11.31 9.24 3.52
C ALA A 77 10.36 10.44 3.39
N ASP A 78 9.59 10.52 2.29
CA ASP A 78 8.64 11.59 2.05
C ASP A 78 7.43 11.55 3.00
N LYS A 79 7.17 10.41 3.64
CA LYS A 79 6.05 10.21 4.57
C LYS A 79 6.46 10.35 6.04
N GLU A 80 7.65 10.88 6.32
CA GLU A 80 8.08 11.15 7.68
C GLU A 80 7.24 12.26 8.31
N LYS A 81 6.79 12.03 9.55
CA LYS A 81 5.93 12.98 10.27
C LYS A 81 6.58 13.39 11.59
N TRP A 82 6.41 14.67 11.94
CA TRP A 82 6.79 15.19 13.25
C TRP A 82 5.68 14.88 14.25
N LEU A 83 5.99 14.08 15.26
CA LEU A 83 5.03 13.66 16.28
C LEU A 83 5.47 14.10 17.68
N ALA A 84 4.49 14.38 18.53
CA ALA A 84 4.71 14.57 19.96
C ALA A 84 5.07 13.25 20.64
N GLU A 85 5.70 13.31 21.81
CA GLU A 85 6.09 12.12 22.60
C GLU A 85 4.92 11.15 22.82
N ASP A 86 3.73 11.68 23.12
CA ASP A 86 2.52 10.89 23.40
C ASP A 86 1.91 10.23 22.16
N ALA A 87 2.20 10.75 20.97
CA ALA A 87 1.62 10.29 19.71
C ALA A 87 2.45 9.19 19.02
N ILE A 88 3.56 8.77 19.63
CA ILE A 88 4.47 7.77 19.05
C ILE A 88 4.09 6.38 19.55
N PRO A 89 3.77 5.43 18.64
CA PRO A 89 3.60 4.02 19.00
C PRO A 89 4.88 3.47 19.63
N ASP A 90 4.76 2.81 20.80
CA ASP A 90 5.89 2.30 21.59
C ASP A 90 6.95 3.38 21.91
N GLY A 91 6.48 4.61 22.18
CA GLY A 91 7.33 5.80 22.34
C GLY A 91 8.49 5.61 23.31
N ASN A 92 8.28 5.00 24.48
CA ASN A 92 9.34 4.79 25.47
C ASN A 92 10.52 3.96 24.94
N LEU A 93 10.24 2.88 24.22
CA LEU A 93 11.27 2.01 23.64
C LEU A 93 12.03 2.76 22.54
N GLN A 94 11.30 3.36 21.60
CA GLN A 94 11.88 4.06 20.46
C GLN A 94 12.70 5.28 20.87
N LEU A 95 12.21 6.03 21.85
CA LEU A 95 12.92 7.19 22.42
C LEU A 95 14.14 6.75 23.23
N GLY A 96 14.08 5.62 23.93
CA GLY A 96 15.24 5.03 24.60
C GLY A 96 16.37 4.73 23.61
N ILE A 97 16.05 4.04 22.52
CA ILE A 97 17.00 3.70 21.44
C ILE A 97 17.58 4.98 20.82
N PHE A 98 16.73 5.96 20.50
CA PHE A 98 17.17 7.24 19.92
C PHE A 98 18.07 8.04 20.88
N ARG A 99 17.72 8.11 22.16
CA ARG A 99 18.55 8.78 23.18
C ARG A 99 19.89 8.08 23.34
N ALA A 100 19.94 6.75 23.25
CA ALA A 100 21.17 5.99 23.27
C ALA A 100 22.06 6.30 22.05
N SER A 101 21.50 6.30 20.83
CA SER A 101 22.26 6.59 19.62
C SER A 101 22.85 8.00 19.62
N MET A 102 22.09 9.00 20.07
CA MET A 102 22.56 10.38 20.17
C MET A 102 23.77 10.53 21.10
N ARG A 103 23.85 9.74 22.19
CA ARG A 103 25.01 9.78 23.10
C ARG A 103 26.26 9.19 22.44
N THR A 104 26.10 8.14 21.65
CA THR A 104 27.22 7.50 20.94
C THR A 104 27.78 8.43 19.88
N GLU A 105 26.91 9.11 19.11
CA GLU A 105 27.32 10.07 18.07
C GLU A 105 28.11 11.25 18.66
N GLN A 106 27.78 11.72 19.86
CA GLN A 106 28.51 12.80 20.54
C GLN A 106 29.88 12.37 21.08
N SER A 107 30.10 11.07 21.32
CA SER A 107 31.37 10.57 21.88
C SER A 107 32.49 10.40 20.85
N HIS A 108 32.17 10.44 19.55
CA HIS A 108 33.12 10.23 18.44
C HIS A 108 33.52 11.55 17.76
N GLN A 109 33.15 12.70 18.33
CA GLN A 109 33.60 14.03 17.94
C GLN A 109 34.54 14.58 19.01
#